data_AF-X1HEM6-F1
#
_entry.id   AF-X1HEM6-F1
#
_cell.length_a   1.000
_cell.length_b   1.000
_cell.length_c   1.000
_cell.angle_alpha   90.00
_cell.angle_beta   90.00
_cell.angle_gamma   90.00
#
_symmetry.space_group_name_H-M   'P 1'
#
loop_
_entity.id
_entity.type
_entity.pdbx_description
1 polymer ?
#
loop_
_entity_poly.entity_id
_entity_poly.type
_entity_poly.pdbx_seq_one_letter_code
_entity_poly.pdbx_strand_id
1 'polypeptide(L)'
;FGKILHKMVVPNTVTKSLHTEKIFASDMKSFKIEAFPNYMSLENQVKMIRSFDMPVVLIDDYLHKGYRIKTLEPLFKKYDIKIKKIIVGALSGSGKEIATILDRDVDCAHFIPNLRLWFNESELFPFIGGDALSRKIRSQGNLVRSINLILPYTFPSFIKNISGKTIYNFSEVCIENALTILDALEDEYQSIQQRKLTLRHLGEVIIYPRYPDQGEDMDYSLNLSPSHYLRNELELLRRTKGMAERGM
;
A
#
# COMPACT_ATOMS: atom_id res chain seq x y z
N PHE A 1 12.28 -0.33 5.76
CA PHE A 1 11.50 -0.91 4.66
C PHE A 1 10.90 -2.22 5.19
N GLY A 2 9.90 -2.79 4.52
CA GLY A 2 9.28 -4.07 4.89
C GLY A 2 8.67 -4.20 6.29
N LYS A 3 7.93 -5.28 6.49
CA LYS A 3 7.35 -5.74 7.77
C LYS A 3 8.17 -6.85 8.43
N ILE A 4 9.12 -7.49 7.73
CA ILE A 4 9.86 -8.69 8.18
C ILE A 4 10.54 -8.52 9.54
N LEU A 5 11.17 -7.37 9.79
CA LEU A 5 11.83 -7.08 11.08
C LEU A 5 11.09 -6.01 11.89
N HIS A 6 9.83 -5.74 11.55
CA HIS A 6 9.02 -4.77 12.27
C HIS A 6 8.80 -5.25 13.72
N LYS A 7 9.03 -4.35 14.69
CA LYS A 7 8.99 -4.62 16.15
C LYS A 7 10.09 -5.56 16.67
N MET A 8 11.09 -5.92 15.88
CA MET A 8 12.27 -6.65 16.37
C MET A 8 13.40 -5.69 16.76
N VAL A 9 14.15 -6.05 17.80
CA VAL A 9 15.36 -5.34 18.21
C VAL A 9 16.57 -6.16 17.80
N VAL A 10 17.42 -5.61 16.94
CA VAL A 10 18.68 -6.24 16.54
C VAL A 10 19.82 -5.57 17.34
N PRO A 11 20.61 -6.33 18.13
CA PRO A 11 21.70 -5.76 18.91
C PRO A 11 22.68 -4.94 18.06
N ASN A 12 23.22 -3.86 18.64
CA ASN A 12 24.18 -2.95 17.99
C ASN A 12 23.68 -2.29 16.69
N THR A 13 22.36 -2.10 16.55
CA THR A 13 21.76 -1.39 15.41
C THR A 13 20.78 -0.32 15.86
N VAL A 14 20.57 0.68 15.00
CA VAL A 14 19.47 1.63 15.12
C VAL A 14 18.46 1.34 14.02
N THR A 15 17.26 0.91 14.41
CA THR A 15 16.18 0.65 13.45
C THR A 15 15.46 1.95 13.10
N LYS A 16 15.45 2.32 11.81
CA LYS A 16 14.69 3.45 11.28
C LYS A 16 13.82 3.03 10.10
N SER A 17 12.58 3.49 10.12
CA SER A 17 11.63 3.35 9.02
C SER A 17 11.84 4.45 7.99
N LEU A 18 11.88 4.05 6.72
CA LEU A 18 11.75 4.97 5.58
C LEU A 18 10.29 4.95 5.13
N HIS A 19 9.58 6.01 5.47
CA HIS A 19 8.16 6.19 5.21
C HIS A 19 7.98 6.65 3.77
N THR A 20 7.88 5.65 2.89
CA THR A 20 7.62 5.82 1.46
C THR A 20 6.21 5.39 1.13
N GLU A 21 5.61 6.06 0.16
CA GLU A 21 4.29 5.75 -0.35
C GLU A 21 4.30 5.69 -1.88
N LYS A 22 3.53 4.77 -2.45
CA LYS A 22 3.25 4.75 -3.88
C LYS A 22 2.00 5.59 -4.12
N ILE A 23 2.18 6.71 -4.82
CA ILE A 23 1.12 7.67 -5.07
C ILE A 23 0.75 7.65 -6.54
N PHE A 24 -0.46 7.23 -6.86
CA PHE A 24 -1.03 7.28 -8.20
C PHE A 24 -1.47 8.68 -8.59
N ALA A 25 -1.31 9.00 -9.87
CA ALA A 25 -2.05 10.10 -10.48
C ALA A 25 -3.53 9.73 -10.56
N SER A 26 -4.42 10.72 -10.49
CA SER A 26 -5.88 10.50 -10.49
C SER A 26 -6.40 9.82 -11.76
N ASP A 27 -5.65 9.84 -12.86
CA ASP A 27 -5.98 9.15 -14.11
C ASP A 27 -5.49 7.70 -14.18
N MET A 28 -4.80 7.23 -13.13
CA MET A 28 -4.19 5.91 -13.01
C MET A 28 -3.14 5.56 -14.08
N LYS A 29 -2.71 6.52 -14.91
CA LYS A 29 -1.72 6.27 -15.98
C LYS A 29 -0.29 6.26 -15.48
N SER A 30 -0.05 6.87 -14.32
CA SER A 30 1.28 6.97 -13.72
C SER A 30 1.21 6.93 -12.21
N PHE A 31 2.35 6.63 -11.59
CA PHE A 31 2.54 6.76 -10.16
C PHE A 31 3.97 7.23 -9.88
N LYS A 32 4.18 7.73 -8.66
CA LYS A 32 5.51 8.03 -8.12
C LYS A 32 5.67 7.42 -6.74
N ILE A 33 6.92 7.19 -6.34
CA ILE A 33 7.27 6.88 -4.95
C ILE A 33 7.66 8.20 -4.28
N GLU A 34 7.01 8.52 -3.17
CA GLU A 34 7.18 9.77 -2.44
C GLU A 34 7.21 9.53 -0.93
N ALA A 35 7.39 10.60 -0.15
CA ALA A 35 7.19 10.53 1.29
C ALA A 35 5.73 10.19 1.61
N PHE A 36 5.52 9.36 2.63
CA PHE A 36 4.19 9.09 3.16
C PHE A 36 3.51 10.41 3.60
N PRO A 37 2.19 10.59 3.41
CA PRO A 37 1.50 11.82 3.81
C PRO A 37 1.80 12.24 5.25
N ASN A 38 2.10 13.52 5.45
CA ASN A 38 2.50 14.13 6.73
C ASN A 38 3.85 13.66 7.31
N TYR A 39 4.64 12.86 6.61
CA TYR A 39 6.03 12.56 6.98
C TYR A 39 7.02 13.55 6.34
N MET A 40 8.25 13.56 6.87
CA MET A 40 9.37 14.29 6.28
C MET A 40 9.61 13.85 4.82
N SER A 41 10.09 14.77 3.99
CA SER A 41 10.53 14.45 2.63
C SER A 41 11.53 13.28 2.64
N LEU A 42 11.57 12.48 1.57
CA LEU A 42 12.51 11.36 1.47
C LEU A 42 13.96 11.83 1.66
N GLU A 43 14.29 13.00 1.13
CA GLU A 43 15.59 13.64 1.34
C GLU A 43 15.89 13.88 2.83
N ASN A 44 14.96 14.43 3.60
CA ASN A 44 15.16 14.69 5.02
C ASN A 44 15.20 13.39 5.84
N GLN A 45 14.42 12.37 5.46
CA GLN A 45 14.54 11.04 6.07
C GLN A 45 15.93 10.43 5.82
N VAL A 46 16.51 10.59 4.63
CA VAL A 46 17.87 10.14 4.30
C VAL A 46 18.93 10.93 5.07
N LYS A 47 18.80 12.26 5.20
CA LYS A 47 19.69 13.07 6.05
C LYS A 47 19.66 12.63 7.51
N MET A 48 18.48 12.27 8.02
CA MET A 48 18.33 11.73 9.37
C MET A 48 19.07 10.39 9.52
N ILE A 49 18.98 9.48 8.53
CA ILE A 49 19.78 8.24 8.53
C ILE A 49 21.28 8.55 8.54
N ARG A 50 21.73 9.52 7.73
CA ARG A 50 23.14 9.95 7.70
C ARG A 50 23.65 10.40 9.06
N SER A 51 22.81 11.05 9.87
CA SER A 51 23.22 11.62 11.15
C SER A 51 23.69 10.60 12.19
N PHE A 52 23.36 9.31 12.00
CA PHE A 52 23.88 8.24 12.85
C PHE A 52 25.33 7.87 12.54
N ASP A 53 25.86 8.28 11.39
CA ASP A 53 27.22 7.94 10.92
C ASP A 53 27.52 6.43 10.95
N MET A 54 26.49 5.63 10.64
CA MET A 54 26.56 4.17 10.63
C MET A 54 26.30 3.63 9.22
N PRO A 55 26.96 2.54 8.82
CA PRO A 55 26.59 1.82 7.61
C PRO A 55 25.16 1.25 7.70
N VAL A 56 24.47 1.23 6.57
CA VAL A 56 23.04 0.90 6.48
C VAL A 56 22.82 -0.49 5.92
N VAL A 57 21.90 -1.23 6.52
CA VAL A 57 21.31 -2.45 5.94
C VAL A 57 19.87 -2.13 5.59
N LEU A 58 19.49 -2.32 4.31
CA LEU A 58 18.13 -2.11 3.85
C LEU A 58 17.35 -3.42 3.98
N ILE A 59 16.17 -3.39 4.59
CA ILE A 59 15.35 -4.59 4.83
C ILE A 59 13.99 -4.38 4.18
N ASP A 60 13.55 -5.16 3.20
CA ASP A 60 12.20 -5.01 2.60
C ASP A 60 11.43 -6.34 2.53
N ASP A 61 10.13 -6.30 2.28
CA ASP A 61 9.33 -7.54 2.16
C ASP A 61 9.70 -8.33 0.92
N TYR A 62 9.87 -7.63 -0.20
CA TYR A 62 10.27 -8.24 -1.46
C TYR A 62 10.97 -7.26 -2.39
N LEU A 63 11.79 -7.81 -3.30
CA LEU A 63 12.39 -7.06 -4.40
C LEU A 63 12.01 -7.69 -5.74
N HIS A 64 11.16 -6.99 -6.50
CA HIS A 64 10.70 -7.42 -7.83
C HIS A 64 10.84 -6.35 -8.92
N LYS A 65 10.13 -5.21 -8.78
CA LYS A 65 10.20 -4.08 -9.73
C LYS A 65 11.16 -2.96 -9.30
N GLY A 66 11.54 -2.97 -8.02
CA GLY A 66 12.53 -2.04 -7.45
C GLY A 66 12.14 -0.58 -7.47
N TYR A 67 10.85 -0.22 -7.54
CA TYR A 67 10.42 1.18 -7.60
C TYR A 67 10.97 2.02 -6.45
N ARG A 68 10.85 1.53 -5.20
CA ARG A 68 11.34 2.26 -4.02
C ARG A 68 12.85 2.41 -4.00
N ILE A 69 13.60 1.34 -4.26
CA ILE A 69 15.07 1.39 -4.25
C ILE A 69 15.58 2.31 -5.38
N LYS A 70 14.98 2.27 -6.57
CA LYS A 70 15.33 3.17 -7.68
C LYS A 70 15.09 4.65 -7.33
N THR A 71 14.04 4.96 -6.57
CA THR A 71 13.78 6.33 -6.10
C THR A 71 14.76 6.78 -5.01
N LEU A 72 15.16 5.88 -4.10
CA LEU A 72 16.00 6.23 -2.96
C LEU A 72 17.49 6.18 -3.24
N GLU A 73 17.93 5.34 -4.18
CA GLU A 73 19.34 5.19 -4.54
C GLU A 73 20.04 6.51 -4.92
N PRO A 74 19.45 7.42 -5.72
CA PRO A 74 20.04 8.73 -5.98
C PRO A 74 20.24 9.56 -4.71
N LEU A 75 19.32 9.48 -3.75
CA LEU A 75 19.44 10.19 -2.47
C LEU A 75 20.56 9.57 -1.61
N PHE A 76 20.65 8.24 -1.57
CA PHE A 76 21.73 7.55 -0.86
C PHE A 76 23.11 7.95 -1.42
N LYS A 77 23.25 8.02 -2.75
CA LYS A 77 24.49 8.50 -3.39
C LYS A 77 24.76 9.98 -3.07
N LYS A 78 23.75 10.84 -3.20
CA LYS A 78 23.87 12.29 -2.92
C LYS A 78 24.36 12.58 -1.49
N TYR A 79 23.94 11.76 -0.52
CA TYR A 79 24.27 11.94 0.89
C TYR A 79 25.34 10.98 1.42
N ASP A 80 26.04 10.27 0.53
CA ASP A 80 27.12 9.32 0.85
C ASP A 80 26.71 8.27 1.91
N ILE A 81 25.52 7.70 1.74
CA ILE A 81 25.04 6.63 2.62
C ILE A 81 25.71 5.32 2.24
N LYS A 82 26.49 4.77 3.17
CA LYS A 82 27.17 3.48 3.03
C LYS A 82 26.20 2.32 3.22
N ILE A 83 25.52 1.91 2.15
CA ILE A 83 24.67 0.71 2.16
C ILE A 83 25.56 -0.53 2.07
N LYS A 84 25.55 -1.36 3.12
CA LYS A 84 26.28 -2.63 3.17
C LYS A 84 25.57 -3.74 2.41
N LYS A 85 24.26 -3.85 2.57
CA LYS A 85 23.48 -4.98 2.06
C LYS A 85 21.99 -4.66 2.02
N ILE A 86 21.29 -5.30 1.08
CA ILE A 86 19.84 -5.36 1.02
C ILE A 86 19.41 -6.77 1.45
N ILE A 87 18.45 -6.87 2.36
CA ILE A 87 17.87 -8.13 2.82
C ILE A 87 16.37 -8.08 2.52
N VAL A 88 15.85 -9.11 1.85
CA VAL A 88 14.42 -9.20 1.54
C VAL A 88 13.81 -10.55 1.90
N GLY A 89 12.51 -10.60 2.13
CA GLY A 89 11.80 -11.87 2.33
C GLY A 89 11.77 -12.67 1.03
N ALA A 90 11.27 -12.04 -0.03
CA ALA A 90 11.21 -12.64 -1.35
C ALA A 90 12.03 -11.84 -2.39
N LEU A 91 12.90 -12.52 -3.12
CA LEU A 91 13.68 -11.94 -4.22
C LEU A 91 13.28 -12.61 -5.53
N SER A 92 12.90 -11.83 -6.54
CA SER A 92 12.67 -12.38 -7.89
C SER A 92 13.90 -12.29 -8.78
N GLY A 93 13.88 -12.97 -9.93
CA GLY A 93 14.95 -12.85 -10.94
C GLY A 93 15.16 -11.40 -11.36
N SER A 94 14.08 -10.70 -11.73
CA SER A 94 14.13 -9.26 -12.04
C SER A 94 14.61 -8.38 -10.88
N GLY A 95 14.31 -8.77 -9.64
CA GLY A 95 14.80 -8.07 -8.46
C GLY A 95 16.30 -8.20 -8.28
N LYS A 96 16.83 -9.41 -8.52
CA LYS A 96 18.27 -9.70 -8.50
C LYS A 96 19.00 -8.89 -9.58
N GLU A 97 18.46 -8.84 -10.79
CA GLU A 97 19.01 -8.00 -11.87
C GLU A 97 19.06 -6.51 -11.49
N ILE A 98 17.99 -5.99 -10.85
CA ILE A 98 17.97 -4.60 -10.37
C ILE A 98 19.08 -4.38 -9.34
N ALA A 99 19.27 -5.28 -8.38
CA ALA A 99 20.33 -5.16 -7.38
C ALA A 99 21.73 -5.15 -8.04
N THR A 100 21.96 -6.02 -9.03
CA THR A 100 23.20 -6.04 -9.82
C THR A 100 23.44 -4.72 -10.55
N ILE A 101 22.41 -4.17 -11.22
CA ILE A 101 22.51 -2.87 -11.93
C ILE A 101 22.83 -1.72 -10.98
N LEU A 102 22.32 -1.78 -9.75
CA LEU A 102 22.58 -0.75 -8.73
C LEU A 102 23.90 -0.98 -7.98
N ASP A 103 24.65 -2.04 -8.30
CA ASP A 103 25.86 -2.47 -7.58
C ASP A 103 25.60 -2.65 -6.08
N ARG A 104 24.52 -3.37 -5.75
CA ARG A 104 24.10 -3.64 -4.37
C ARG A 104 24.07 -5.15 -4.10
N ASP A 105 24.74 -5.55 -3.01
CA ASP A 105 24.61 -6.91 -2.48
C ASP A 105 23.18 -7.13 -1.94
N VAL A 106 22.55 -8.22 -2.34
CA VAL A 106 21.18 -8.57 -1.96
C VAL A 106 21.10 -10.02 -1.52
N ASP A 107 20.38 -10.24 -0.42
CA ASP A 107 20.14 -11.55 0.16
C ASP A 107 18.67 -11.71 0.47
N CYS A 108 18.21 -12.96 0.51
CA CYS A 108 16.79 -13.26 0.63
C CYS A 108 16.49 -14.55 1.38
N ALA A 109 15.35 -14.57 2.06
CA ALA A 109 14.82 -15.81 2.63
C ALA A 109 14.32 -16.77 1.53
N HIS A 110 13.65 -16.24 0.50
CA HIS A 110 13.10 -17.02 -0.60
C HIS A 110 13.45 -16.40 -1.95
N PHE A 111 14.10 -17.18 -2.81
CA PHE A 111 14.32 -16.80 -4.21
C PHE A 111 13.23 -17.38 -5.10
N ILE A 112 12.46 -16.53 -5.76
CA ILE A 112 11.34 -16.89 -6.64
C ILE A 112 11.64 -16.33 -8.04
N PRO A 113 12.40 -17.05 -8.90
CA PRO A 113 12.89 -16.52 -10.16
C PRO A 113 11.78 -15.89 -11.03
N ASN A 114 10.67 -16.62 -11.16
CA ASN A 114 9.54 -16.28 -12.02
C ASN A 114 8.33 -15.78 -11.22
N LEU A 115 8.53 -14.81 -10.32
CA LEU A 115 7.44 -14.15 -9.61
C LEU A 115 6.54 -13.39 -10.60
N ARG A 116 5.30 -13.87 -10.80
CA ARG A 116 4.33 -13.26 -11.73
C ARG A 116 3.51 -12.17 -11.08
N LEU A 117 2.94 -12.48 -9.92
CA LEU A 117 2.04 -11.59 -9.17
C LEU A 117 2.37 -11.69 -7.68
N TRP A 118 2.20 -10.58 -6.99
CA TRP A 118 2.31 -10.48 -5.54
C TRP A 118 1.17 -9.60 -5.05
N PHE A 119 0.36 -10.13 -4.14
CA PHE A 119 -0.76 -9.44 -3.56
C PHE A 119 -0.49 -9.19 -2.08
N ASN A 120 -0.61 -7.94 -1.66
CA ASN A 120 -0.78 -7.64 -0.24
C ASN A 120 -2.28 -7.46 -0.02
N GLU A 121 -2.91 -8.43 0.65
CA GLU A 121 -4.37 -8.49 0.84
C GLU A 121 -4.93 -7.20 1.43
N SER A 122 -4.22 -6.59 2.40
CA SER A 122 -4.66 -5.34 3.01
C SER A 122 -4.80 -4.20 1.98
N GLU A 123 -3.97 -4.17 0.94
CA GLU A 123 -4.04 -3.15 -0.12
C GLU A 123 -5.22 -3.35 -1.07
N LEU A 124 -5.82 -4.54 -1.07
CA LEU A 124 -7.00 -4.86 -1.86
C LEU A 124 -8.30 -4.56 -1.10
N PHE A 125 -8.22 -4.29 0.20
CA PHE A 125 -9.39 -4.11 1.07
C PHE A 125 -9.70 -2.62 1.27
N PRO A 126 -10.79 -2.10 0.66
CA PRO A 126 -11.20 -0.71 0.79
C PRO A 126 -11.43 -0.30 2.25
N PHE A 127 -11.13 0.95 2.59
CA PHE A 127 -11.12 1.50 3.95
C PHE A 127 -10.10 0.89 4.92
N ILE A 128 -9.43 -0.21 4.56
CA ILE A 128 -8.36 -0.82 5.37
C ILE A 128 -6.99 -0.42 4.81
N GLY A 129 -6.76 -0.64 3.52
CA GLY A 129 -5.53 -0.28 2.81
C GLY A 129 -5.81 0.26 1.40
N GLY A 130 -4.77 0.31 0.59
CA GLY A 130 -4.80 0.83 -0.77
C GLY A 130 -3.61 1.76 -1.04
N ASP A 131 -3.21 1.82 -2.30
CA ASP A 131 -2.19 2.75 -2.76
C ASP A 131 -2.72 4.18 -2.66
N ALA A 132 -1.89 5.15 -2.26
CA ALA A 132 -2.33 6.53 -2.16
C ALA A 132 -2.66 7.11 -3.54
N LEU A 133 -3.60 8.05 -3.59
CA LEU A 133 -3.99 8.72 -4.82
C LEU A 133 -3.89 10.24 -4.68
N SER A 134 -3.21 10.88 -5.63
CA SER A 134 -2.99 12.32 -5.65
C SER A 134 -4.18 13.04 -6.29
N ARG A 135 -4.77 13.97 -5.54
CA ARG A 135 -5.69 15.01 -6.05
C ARG A 135 -5.23 16.39 -5.58
N LYS A 136 -5.72 17.45 -6.24
CA LYS A 136 -5.47 18.84 -5.80
C LYS A 136 -6.17 19.15 -4.48
N ILE A 137 -7.33 18.53 -4.26
CA ILE A 137 -8.15 18.71 -3.07
C ILE A 137 -7.53 17.96 -1.88
N ARG A 138 -7.56 18.58 -0.70
CA ARG A 138 -7.05 18.00 0.54
C ARG A 138 -7.82 16.71 0.90
N SER A 139 -7.15 15.81 1.62
CA SER A 139 -7.81 14.65 2.20
C SER A 139 -8.79 15.03 3.31
N GLN A 140 -9.76 14.15 3.58
CA GLN A 140 -10.76 14.36 4.61
C GLN A 140 -10.23 13.96 6.00
N GLY A 141 -10.09 14.93 6.89
CA GLY A 141 -9.64 14.68 8.26
C GLY A 141 -8.24 14.06 8.33
N ASN A 142 -8.13 12.96 9.07
CA ASN A 142 -6.90 12.17 9.25
C ASN A 142 -6.78 10.99 8.26
N LEU A 143 -7.73 10.86 7.32
CA LEU A 143 -7.74 9.76 6.37
C LEU A 143 -6.79 10.02 5.20
N VAL A 144 -6.18 8.96 4.68
CA VAL A 144 -5.39 9.04 3.46
C VAL A 144 -6.23 8.55 2.28
N ARG A 145 -6.42 9.43 1.29
CA ARG A 145 -7.10 9.10 0.03
C ARG A 145 -6.33 7.99 -0.68
N SER A 146 -7.04 6.94 -1.07
CA SER A 146 -6.43 5.76 -1.69
C SER A 146 -7.22 5.26 -2.87
N ILE A 147 -6.62 4.33 -3.59
CA ILE A 147 -7.24 3.53 -4.62
C ILE A 147 -6.88 2.06 -4.38
N ASN A 148 -7.88 1.20 -4.39
CA ASN A 148 -7.68 -0.24 -4.35
C ASN A 148 -7.68 -0.74 -5.81
N LEU A 149 -6.69 -1.53 -6.19
CA LEU A 149 -6.55 -2.03 -7.57
C LEU A 149 -7.49 -3.20 -7.83
N ILE A 150 -8.79 -2.96 -7.67
CA ILE A 150 -9.92 -3.87 -7.90
C ILE A 150 -11.12 -3.08 -8.42
N LEU A 151 -12.09 -3.78 -9.00
CA LEU A 151 -13.38 -3.18 -9.34
C LEU A 151 -14.19 -2.90 -8.06
N PRO A 152 -15.05 -1.86 -8.03
CA PRO A 152 -15.38 -0.96 -9.13
C PRO A 152 -14.42 0.25 -9.24
N TYR A 153 -13.42 0.38 -8.36
CA TYR A 153 -12.57 1.56 -8.29
C TYR A 153 -11.63 1.71 -9.48
N THR A 154 -11.02 0.61 -9.93
CA THR A 154 -10.17 0.61 -11.13
C THR A 154 -10.00 -0.78 -11.72
N PHE A 155 -9.65 -0.85 -13.00
CA PHE A 155 -9.35 -2.13 -13.63
C PHE A 155 -7.92 -2.59 -13.26
N PRO A 156 -7.73 -3.79 -12.70
CA PRO A 156 -6.41 -4.31 -12.31
C PRO A 156 -5.58 -4.77 -13.52
N SER A 157 -5.12 -3.80 -14.33
CA SER A 157 -4.38 -4.04 -15.58
C SER A 157 -3.05 -4.79 -15.42
N PHE A 158 -2.54 -4.91 -14.20
CA PHE A 158 -1.36 -5.69 -13.88
C PHE A 158 -1.60 -7.21 -13.90
N ILE A 159 -2.87 -7.65 -13.75
CA ILE A 159 -3.28 -9.06 -13.89
C ILE A 159 -3.54 -9.32 -15.37
N LYS A 160 -2.64 -10.05 -16.02
CA LYS A 160 -2.69 -10.32 -17.47
C LYS A 160 -3.28 -11.69 -17.78
N ASN A 161 -3.87 -11.83 -18.96
CA ASN A 161 -4.35 -13.10 -19.53
C ASN A 161 -5.45 -13.79 -18.68
N ILE A 162 -6.35 -12.99 -18.10
CA ILE A 162 -7.45 -13.46 -17.27
C ILE A 162 -8.76 -12.85 -17.81
N SER A 163 -9.85 -13.60 -17.73
CA SER A 163 -11.17 -13.13 -18.21
C SER A 163 -11.74 -12.02 -17.31
N GLY A 164 -12.56 -11.15 -17.90
CA GLY A 164 -13.30 -10.12 -17.15
C GLY A 164 -14.12 -10.69 -16.00
N LYS A 165 -14.74 -11.86 -16.20
CA LYS A 165 -15.47 -12.60 -15.15
C LYS A 165 -14.59 -12.94 -13.94
N THR A 166 -13.36 -13.40 -14.16
CA THR A 166 -12.45 -13.73 -13.06
C THR A 166 -11.96 -12.47 -12.34
N ILE A 167 -11.70 -11.37 -13.07
CA ILE A 167 -11.37 -10.07 -12.45
C ILE A 167 -12.52 -9.54 -11.60
N TYR A 168 -13.75 -9.66 -12.10
CA TYR A 168 -14.96 -9.33 -11.36
C TYR A 168 -15.07 -10.16 -10.06
N ASN A 169 -14.99 -11.49 -10.16
CA ASN A 169 -15.10 -12.38 -9.00
C ASN A 169 -13.99 -12.10 -7.98
N PHE A 170 -12.76 -11.88 -8.45
CA PHE A 170 -11.64 -11.50 -7.59
C PHE A 170 -11.93 -10.21 -6.81
N SER A 171 -12.46 -9.19 -7.49
CA SER A 171 -12.81 -7.91 -6.87
C SER A 171 -13.97 -8.05 -5.87
N GLU A 172 -15.00 -8.82 -6.22
CA GLU A 172 -16.15 -9.10 -5.33
C GLU A 172 -15.69 -9.78 -4.04
N VAL A 173 -14.85 -10.82 -4.14
CA VAL A 173 -14.28 -11.51 -2.97
C VAL A 173 -13.44 -10.57 -2.11
N CYS A 174 -12.66 -9.66 -2.70
CA CYS A 174 -11.89 -8.68 -1.93
C CYS A 174 -12.80 -7.73 -1.12
N ILE A 175 -13.90 -7.27 -1.71
CA ILE A 175 -14.86 -6.40 -1.03
C ILE A 175 -15.61 -7.16 0.07
N GLU A 176 -16.02 -8.40 -0.18
CA GLU A 176 -16.71 -9.25 0.82
C GLU A 176 -15.80 -9.58 2.02
N ASN A 177 -14.51 -9.85 1.77
CA ASN A 177 -13.53 -10.05 2.83
C ASN A 177 -13.31 -8.76 3.64
N ALA A 178 -13.19 -7.62 2.96
CA ALA A 178 -13.06 -6.33 3.62
C ALA A 178 -14.28 -5.99 4.49
N LEU A 179 -15.50 -6.27 4.01
CA LEU A 179 -16.74 -6.14 4.79
C LEU A 179 -16.71 -7.02 6.04
N THR A 180 -16.31 -8.28 5.91
CA THR A 180 -16.23 -9.22 7.03
C THR A 180 -15.29 -8.70 8.12
N ILE A 181 -14.14 -8.16 7.74
CA ILE A 181 -13.18 -7.58 8.68
C ILE A 181 -13.74 -6.29 9.32
N LEU A 182 -14.33 -5.40 8.53
CA LEU A 182 -14.86 -4.13 9.02
C LEU A 182 -16.04 -4.35 9.98
N ASP A 183 -16.95 -5.27 9.68
CA ASP A 183 -18.08 -5.60 10.56
C ASP A 183 -17.56 -6.12 11.91
N ALA A 184 -16.59 -7.04 11.90
CA ALA A 184 -15.98 -7.52 13.15
C ALA A 184 -15.27 -6.41 13.94
N LEU A 185 -14.57 -5.50 13.27
CA LEU A 185 -13.91 -4.36 13.92
C LEU A 185 -14.94 -3.35 14.48
N GLU A 186 -16.02 -3.08 13.75
CA GLU A 186 -17.10 -2.19 14.16
C GLU A 186 -17.82 -2.72 15.41
N ASP A 187 -18.10 -4.04 15.45
CA ASP A 187 -18.73 -4.72 16.59
C ASP A 187 -17.84 -4.68 17.84
N GLU A 188 -16.57 -5.07 17.72
CA GLU A 188 -15.61 -5.05 18.82
C GLU A 188 -15.38 -3.62 19.35
N TYR A 189 -15.23 -2.66 18.44
CA TYR A 189 -15.06 -1.27 18.82
C TYR A 189 -16.30 -0.74 19.55
N GLN A 190 -17.51 -1.07 19.08
CA GLN A 190 -18.74 -0.66 19.76
C GLN A 190 -18.87 -1.31 21.14
N SER A 191 -18.48 -2.59 21.28
CA SER A 191 -18.47 -3.30 22.56
C SER A 191 -17.52 -2.64 23.58
N ILE A 192 -16.31 -2.26 23.16
CA ILE A 192 -15.28 -1.70 24.04
C ILE A 192 -15.52 -0.21 24.31
N GLN A 193 -15.81 0.57 23.27
CA GLN A 193 -15.88 2.04 23.34
C GLN A 193 -17.30 2.58 23.56
N GLN A 194 -18.32 1.71 23.53
CA GLN A 194 -19.73 2.07 23.70
C GLN A 194 -20.22 3.14 22.71
N ARG A 195 -19.58 3.21 21.53
CA ARG A 195 -19.91 4.12 20.43
C ARG A 195 -19.55 3.49 19.08
N LYS A 196 -20.20 3.93 18.01
CA LYS A 196 -19.96 3.39 16.66
C LYS A 196 -18.55 3.74 16.14
N LEU A 197 -17.91 2.79 15.45
CA LEU A 197 -16.71 3.05 14.66
C LEU A 197 -17.11 3.75 13.36
N THR A 198 -16.96 5.07 13.32
CA THR A 198 -17.22 5.87 12.12
C THR A 198 -15.90 6.16 11.40
N LEU A 199 -15.95 6.65 10.16
CA LEU A 199 -14.76 7.08 9.42
C LEU A 199 -13.90 8.09 10.22
N ARG A 200 -14.54 8.98 11.00
CA ARG A 200 -13.83 9.91 11.92
C ARG A 200 -12.94 9.18 12.93
N HIS A 201 -13.37 8.03 13.41
CA HIS A 201 -12.70 7.25 14.46
C HIS A 201 -11.89 6.09 13.89
N LEU A 202 -11.85 5.90 12.57
CA LEU A 202 -11.15 4.78 11.94
C LEU A 202 -9.65 4.73 12.28
N GLY A 203 -9.04 5.90 12.47
CA GLY A 203 -7.65 6.03 12.90
C GLY A 203 -7.35 5.53 14.33
N GLU A 204 -8.38 5.25 15.13
CA GLU A 204 -8.23 4.65 16.47
C GLU A 204 -7.97 3.13 16.39
N VAL A 205 -8.35 2.50 15.27
CA VAL A 205 -8.24 1.04 15.05
C VAL A 205 -7.22 0.71 13.97
N ILE A 206 -7.10 1.56 12.95
CA ILE A 206 -6.20 1.38 11.80
C ILE A 206 -5.13 2.47 11.82
N ILE A 207 -3.86 2.07 11.84
CA ILE A 207 -2.69 2.99 11.96
C ILE A 207 -2.69 4.04 10.84
N TYR A 208 -3.03 3.64 9.62
CA TYR A 208 -3.09 4.51 8.44
C TYR A 208 -4.45 4.38 7.77
N PRO A 209 -5.49 5.00 8.35
CA PRO A 209 -6.85 4.80 7.88
C PRO A 209 -6.99 5.35 6.45
N ARG A 210 -7.57 4.54 5.58
CA ARG A 210 -7.71 4.85 4.15
C ARG A 210 -9.16 5.11 3.79
N TYR A 211 -9.37 5.78 2.65
CA TYR A 211 -10.68 5.84 2.03
C TYR A 211 -10.55 5.80 0.51
N PRO A 212 -11.39 5.01 -0.18
CA PRO A 212 -11.38 4.94 -1.63
C PRO A 212 -11.76 6.29 -2.25
N ASP A 213 -11.02 6.69 -3.26
CA ASP A 213 -11.30 7.89 -4.03
C ASP A 213 -12.62 7.77 -4.81
N GLN A 214 -13.46 8.81 -4.74
CA GLN A 214 -14.78 8.88 -5.40
C GLN A 214 -14.86 9.95 -6.50
N GLY A 215 -13.76 10.64 -6.80
CA GLY A 215 -13.77 11.81 -7.68
C GLY A 215 -13.52 13.14 -6.96
N GLU A 216 -13.53 14.22 -7.73
CA GLU A 216 -13.58 15.59 -7.19
C GLU A 216 -15.00 15.91 -6.73
N ASP A 217 -15.12 16.80 -5.74
CA ASP A 217 -16.39 17.26 -5.15
C ASP A 217 -17.31 16.17 -4.57
N MET A 218 -16.76 14.96 -4.40
CA MET A 218 -17.39 13.83 -3.73
C MET A 218 -16.69 13.60 -2.39
N ASP A 219 -17.47 13.72 -1.32
CA ASP A 219 -17.00 13.67 0.05
C ASP A 219 -17.75 12.61 0.85
N TYR A 220 -17.02 11.83 1.66
CA TYR A 220 -17.65 10.94 2.63
C TYR A 220 -18.13 11.74 3.85
N SER A 221 -19.26 11.32 4.40
CA SER A 221 -19.69 11.72 5.74
C SER A 221 -18.86 10.96 6.77
N LEU A 222 -18.07 11.69 7.55
CA LEU A 222 -17.20 11.11 8.58
C LEU A 222 -17.97 10.49 9.77
N ASN A 223 -19.29 10.67 9.80
CA ASN A 223 -20.16 10.15 10.86
C ASN A 223 -20.76 8.78 10.52
N LEU A 224 -20.56 8.26 9.31
CA LEU A 224 -20.97 6.91 8.92
C LEU A 224 -19.82 5.92 9.08
N SER A 225 -20.18 4.64 9.19
CA SER A 225 -19.20 3.55 9.33
C SER A 225 -18.57 3.18 7.97
N PRO A 226 -17.33 2.70 7.96
CA PRO A 226 -16.70 2.22 6.72
C PRO A 226 -17.50 1.07 6.07
N SER A 227 -18.06 0.13 6.85
CA SER A 227 -18.87 -0.97 6.32
C SER A 227 -20.14 -0.47 5.60
N HIS A 228 -20.73 0.65 6.05
CA HIS A 228 -21.88 1.26 5.38
C HIS A 228 -21.52 1.66 3.95
N TYR A 229 -20.40 2.35 3.76
CA TYR A 229 -19.95 2.77 2.44
C TYR A 229 -19.56 1.58 1.56
N LEU A 230 -18.84 0.61 2.14
CA LEU A 230 -18.38 -0.53 1.39
C LEU A 230 -19.54 -1.42 0.88
N ARG A 231 -20.66 -1.50 1.60
CA ARG A 231 -21.90 -2.16 1.09
C ARG A 231 -22.47 -1.45 -0.14
N ASN A 232 -22.45 -0.12 -0.16
CA ASN A 232 -22.88 0.64 -1.34
C ASN A 232 -21.94 0.40 -2.52
N GLU A 233 -20.63 0.33 -2.27
CA GLU A 233 -19.63 0.06 -3.31
C GLU A 233 -19.74 -1.37 -3.85
N LEU A 234 -20.05 -2.36 -3.00
CA LEU A 234 -20.39 -3.73 -3.42
C LEU A 234 -21.63 -3.77 -4.31
N GLU A 235 -22.66 -2.97 -3.99
CA GLU A 235 -23.84 -2.84 -4.83
C GLU A 235 -23.47 -2.27 -6.22
N LEU A 236 -22.63 -1.22 -6.26
CA LEU A 236 -22.13 -0.65 -7.51
C LEU A 236 -21.36 -1.68 -8.35
N LEU A 237 -20.49 -2.48 -7.72
CA LEU A 237 -19.82 -3.58 -8.40
C LEU A 237 -20.84 -4.54 -9.00
N ARG A 238 -21.82 -5.01 -8.21
CA ARG A 238 -22.84 -5.97 -8.65
C ARG A 238 -23.70 -5.48 -9.82
N ARG A 239 -23.93 -4.16 -9.93
CA ARG A 239 -24.59 -3.57 -11.11
C ARG A 239 -23.81 -3.79 -12.41
N THR A 240 -22.49 -3.97 -12.34
CA THR A 240 -21.62 -4.22 -13.51
C THR A 240 -21.48 -5.69 -13.88
N LYS A 241 -22.03 -6.62 -13.09
CA LYS A 241 -21.88 -8.07 -13.28
C LYS A 241 -22.21 -8.55 -14.69
N GLY A 242 -23.27 -7.99 -15.29
CA GLY A 242 -23.68 -8.34 -16.65
C GLY A 242 -22.63 -8.01 -17.73
N MET A 243 -21.76 -7.01 -17.50
CA MET A 243 -20.64 -6.72 -18.41
C MET A 243 -19.53 -7.77 -18.30
N ALA A 244 -19.21 -8.20 -17.08
CA ALA A 244 -18.20 -9.21 -16.84
C ALA A 244 -18.60 -10.60 -17.39
N GLU A 245 -19.90 -10.91 -17.41
CA GLU A 245 -20.45 -12.17 -17.94
C GLU A 245 -20.49 -12.23 -19.47
N ARG A 246 -20.64 -11.08 -20.15
CA ARG A 246 -20.69 -11.00 -21.63
C ARG A 246 -19.31 -11.02 -22.29
N GLY A 247 -18.25 -11.08 -21.49
CA GLY A 247 -16.86 -10.91 -21.94
C GLY A 247 -16.47 -9.43 -21.95
N MET A 248 -15.41 -9.10 -21.20
CA MET A 248 -14.65 -7.86 -21.39
C MET A 248 -13.64 -8.03 -22.51
#